data_AF-A0A522E9R9-F1
#
_entry.id   AF-A0A522E9R9-F1
#
_cell.length_a   1.000
_cell.length_b   1.000
_cell.length_c   1.000
_cell.angle_alpha   90.00
_cell.angle_beta   90.00
_cell.angle_gamma   90.00
#
_symmetry.space_group_name_H-M   'P 1'
#
loop_
_entity.id
_entity.type
_entity.pdbx_description
1 polymer ?
#
loop_
_entity_poly.entity_id
_entity_poly.type
_entity_poly.pdbx_seq_one_letter_code
_entity_poly.pdbx_strand_id
1 'polypeptide(L)'
;KRKEGKPLSLDMLREYFKEFSNLSVSQRVVLYHLREDRADVIVPALLIYINVMRWVDTEEIYVPKIGLADGLIHTLYEEVRLSEMEV
;
A
#
# COMPACT_ATOMS: atom_id res chain seq x y z
N LYS A 1 14.48 -3.66 6.95
CA LYS A 1 14.17 -2.35 6.31
C LYS A 1 14.72 -2.38 4.88
N ARG A 2 13.88 -2.54 3.84
CA ARG A 2 14.32 -2.45 2.44
C ARG A 2 14.58 -0.99 2.07
N LYS A 3 15.53 -0.77 1.16
CA LYS A 3 15.92 0.56 0.66
C LYS A 3 14.75 1.20 -0.08
N GLU A 4 14.52 2.48 0.20
CA GLU A 4 13.46 3.28 -0.39
C GLU A 4 13.55 3.31 -1.93
N GLY A 5 12.39 3.35 -2.61
CA GLY A 5 12.32 3.39 -4.07
C GLY A 5 12.49 2.05 -4.79
N LYS A 6 12.73 0.96 -4.06
CA LYS A 6 12.76 -0.38 -4.67
C LYS A 6 11.36 -0.96 -4.85
N PRO A 7 11.08 -1.64 -5.98
CA PRO A 7 9.83 -2.34 -6.19
C PRO A 7 9.67 -3.52 -5.20
N LEU A 8 8.41 -3.89 -4.97
CA LEU A 8 8.01 -5.14 -4.34
C LEU A 8 7.72 -6.17 -5.43
N SER A 9 8.27 -7.37 -5.29
CA SER A 9 7.98 -8.47 -6.22
C SER A 9 6.73 -9.24 -5.82
N LEU A 10 6.06 -9.84 -6.81
CA LEU A 10 4.89 -10.70 -6.63
C LEU A 10 5.19 -11.88 -5.69
N ASP A 11 6.38 -12.48 -5.82
CA ASP A 11 6.78 -13.60 -4.96
C ASP A 11 6.92 -13.19 -3.49
N MET A 12 7.41 -11.99 -3.22
CA MET A 12 7.46 -11.47 -1.85
C MET A 12 6.05 -11.29 -1.26
N LEU A 13 5.09 -10.81 -2.07
CA LEU A 13 3.70 -10.71 -1.61
C LEU A 13 3.11 -12.09 -1.32
N ARG A 14 3.43 -13.11 -2.13
CA ARG A 14 3.01 -14.51 -1.90
C ARG A 14 3.63 -15.09 -0.63
N GLU A 15 4.91 -14.83 -0.38
CA GLU A 15 5.60 -15.23 0.85
C GLU A 15 4.91 -14.61 2.07
N TYR A 16 4.66 -13.29 2.05
CA TYR A 16 3.95 -12.61 3.12
C TYR A 16 2.53 -13.15 3.30
N PHE A 17 1.79 -13.40 2.21
CA PHE A 17 0.45 -13.97 2.31
C PHE A 17 0.48 -15.30 3.04
N LYS A 18 1.38 -16.22 2.64
CA LYS A 18 1.55 -17.52 3.30
C LYS A 18 1.91 -17.38 4.77
N GLU A 19 2.84 -16.48 5.09
CA GLU A 19 3.28 -16.23 6.46
C GLU A 19 2.13 -15.68 7.33
N PHE A 20 1.49 -14.59 6.90
CA PHE A 20 0.41 -13.95 7.65
C PHE A 20 -0.85 -14.82 7.78
N SER A 21 -1.17 -15.65 6.77
CA SER A 21 -2.27 -16.60 6.83
C SER A 21 -2.11 -17.65 7.94
N ASN A 22 -0.88 -17.95 8.35
CA ASN A 22 -0.60 -18.91 9.43
C ASN A 22 -0.54 -18.26 10.82
N LEU A 23 -0.66 -16.92 10.91
CA LEU A 23 -0.62 -16.17 12.15
C LEU A 23 -2.02 -15.70 12.56
N SER A 24 -2.32 -15.74 13.86
CA SER A 24 -3.49 -15.08 14.43
C SER A 24 -3.34 -13.55 14.38
N VAL A 25 -4.43 -12.80 14.45
CA VAL A 25 -4.40 -11.32 14.49
C VAL A 25 -3.48 -10.82 15.62
N SER A 26 -3.57 -11.41 16.82
CA SER A 26 -2.71 -11.06 17.95
C SER A 26 -1.23 -11.31 17.67
N GLN A 27 -0.88 -12.43 17.02
CA GLN A 27 0.50 -12.70 16.62
C GLN A 27 0.99 -11.69 15.58
N ARG A 28 0.15 -11.30 14.62
CA ARG A 28 0.50 -10.27 13.62
C ARG A 28 0.79 -8.92 14.26
N VAL A 29 -0.02 -8.52 15.25
CA VAL A 29 0.21 -7.29 16.03
C VAL A 29 1.55 -7.34 16.76
N VAL A 30 1.83 -8.44 17.47
CA VAL A 30 3.04 -8.57 18.30
C VAL A 30 4.31 -8.73 17.47
N LEU A 31 4.32 -9.63 16.48
CA LEU A 31 5.51 -9.98 15.71
C LEU A 31 5.89 -8.93 14.65
N TYR A 32 4.90 -8.25 14.06
CA TYR A 32 5.13 -7.29 12.98
C TYR A 32 4.82 -5.84 13.39
N HIS A 33 4.46 -5.61 14.65
CA HIS A 33 4.09 -4.30 15.18
C HIS A 33 3.00 -3.62 14.34
N LEU A 34 2.07 -4.43 13.81
CA LEU A 34 0.90 -3.92 13.11
C LEU A 34 -0.08 -3.37 14.13
N ARG A 35 -0.76 -2.28 13.76
CA ARG A 35 -1.97 -1.89 14.48
C ARG A 35 -3.03 -2.98 14.33
N GLU A 36 -3.89 -3.11 15.33
CA GLU A 36 -4.93 -4.14 15.36
C GLU A 36 -5.85 -4.08 14.14
N ASP A 37 -6.34 -2.89 13.78
CA ASP A 37 -7.17 -2.64 12.59
C ASP A 37 -6.51 -3.12 11.29
N ARG A 38 -5.18 -3.00 11.20
CA ARG A 38 -4.40 -3.44 10.04
C ARG A 38 -4.11 -4.93 10.07
N ALA A 39 -3.81 -5.48 11.24
CA ALA A 39 -3.51 -6.89 11.42
C ALA A 39 -4.69 -7.79 11.06
N ASP A 40 -5.91 -7.32 11.31
CA ASP A 40 -7.15 -8.00 10.95
C ASP A 40 -7.32 -8.11 9.42
N VAL A 41 -7.01 -7.03 8.68
CA VAL A 41 -7.26 -6.93 7.23
C VAL A 41 -6.05 -7.21 6.34
N ILE A 42 -4.85 -7.45 6.89
CA ILE A 42 -3.62 -7.57 6.08
C ILE A 42 -3.66 -8.77 5.12
N VAL A 43 -4.26 -9.90 5.52
CA VAL A 43 -4.35 -11.11 4.69
C VAL A 43 -5.24 -10.90 3.45
N PRO A 44 -6.50 -10.42 3.57
CA PRO A 44 -7.30 -10.13 2.39
C PRO A 44 -6.70 -9.00 1.54
N ALA A 45 -6.02 -8.01 2.14
CA ALA A 45 -5.31 -6.98 1.38
C ALA A 45 -4.20 -7.55 0.50
N LEU A 46 -3.35 -8.43 1.03
CA LEU A 46 -2.30 -9.11 0.25
C LEU A 46 -2.89 -9.89 -0.93
N LEU A 47 -4.02 -10.56 -0.72
CA LEU A 47 -4.71 -11.31 -1.78
C LEU A 47 -5.19 -10.39 -2.91
N ILE A 48 -5.70 -9.19 -2.59
CA ILE A 48 -6.09 -8.19 -3.60
C ILE A 48 -4.87 -7.81 -4.46
N TYR A 49 -3.74 -7.45 -3.85
CA TYR A 49 -2.55 -7.06 -4.60
C TYR A 49 -1.98 -8.20 -5.45
N ILE A 50 -1.92 -9.43 -4.91
CA ILE A 50 -1.47 -10.61 -5.66
C ILE A 50 -2.37 -10.84 -6.88
N ASN A 51 -3.69 -10.75 -6.73
CA ASN A 51 -4.63 -10.96 -7.83
C ASN A 51 -4.54 -9.86 -8.88
N VAL A 52 -4.46 -8.59 -8.48
CA VAL A 52 -4.27 -7.46 -9.39
C VAL A 52 -2.99 -7.65 -10.20
N MET A 53 -1.87 -7.95 -9.54
CA MET A 53 -0.58 -8.16 -10.22
C MET A 53 -0.63 -9.32 -11.21
N ARG A 54 -1.33 -10.41 -10.87
CA ARG A 54 -1.55 -11.55 -11.79
C ARG A 54 -2.43 -11.18 -12.98
N TRP A 55 -3.46 -10.37 -12.79
CA TRP A 55 -4.38 -9.98 -13.87
C TRP A 55 -3.72 -9.04 -14.88
N VAL A 56 -2.78 -8.21 -14.43
CA VAL A 56 -2.04 -7.29 -15.31
C VAL A 56 -0.70 -7.85 -15.77
N ASP A 57 -0.39 -9.11 -15.45
CA ASP A 57 0.85 -9.81 -15.79
C ASP A 57 2.12 -9.02 -15.40
N THR A 58 2.16 -8.50 -14.16
CA THR A 58 3.32 -7.79 -13.61
C THR A 58 3.99 -8.56 -12.49
N GLU A 59 5.31 -8.61 -12.52
CA GLU A 59 6.12 -9.24 -11.47
C GLU A 59 6.50 -8.27 -10.35
N GLU A 60 6.38 -6.97 -10.58
CA GLU A 60 6.82 -5.91 -9.66
C GLU A 60 5.79 -4.79 -9.51
N ILE A 61 5.73 -4.20 -8.32
CA ILE A 61 4.91 -3.02 -7.99
C ILE A 61 5.72 -1.98 -7.22
N TYR A 62 5.57 -0.71 -7.59
CA TYR A 62 6.16 0.43 -6.89
C TYR A 62 5.18 1.00 -5.88
N VAL A 63 5.64 1.25 -4.65
CA VAL A 63 4.83 1.89 -3.61
C VAL A 63 5.11 3.39 -3.62
N PRO A 64 4.17 4.24 -4.10
CA PRO A 64 4.35 5.68 -4.09
C PRO A 64 4.32 6.21 -2.66
N LYS A 65 5.08 7.30 -2.41
CA LYS A 65 5.10 8.00 -1.11
C LYS A 65 4.00 9.07 -0.98
N ILE A 66 3.27 9.32 -2.06
CA ILE A 66 2.14 10.24 -2.10
C ILE A 66 0.83 9.46 -2.07
N GLY A 67 -0.13 9.97 -1.32
CA GLY A 67 -1.45 9.37 -1.16
C GLY A 67 -2.58 10.29 -1.64
N LEU A 68 -3.81 9.88 -1.34
CA LEU A 68 -5.01 10.64 -1.69
C LEU A 68 -5.00 12.05 -1.09
N ALA A 69 -4.58 12.19 0.18
CA ALA A 69 -4.55 13.48 0.85
C ALA A 69 -3.61 14.48 0.15
N ASP A 70 -2.42 14.02 -0.27
CA ASP A 70 -1.48 14.85 -1.04
C ASP A 70 -2.10 15.29 -2.37
N GLY A 71 -2.78 14.37 -3.06
CA GLY A 71 -3.50 14.66 -4.30
C GLY A 71 -4.61 15.71 -4.11
N LEU A 72 -5.42 15.58 -3.04
CA LEU A 72 -6.49 16.54 -2.74
C LEU A 72 -5.93 17.93 -2.40
N ILE A 73 -4.88 17.99 -1.59
CA ILE A 73 -4.21 19.27 -1.24
C ILE A 73 -3.63 19.91 -2.50
N HIS A 74 -2.98 19.12 -3.37
CA HIS A 74 -2.44 19.62 -4.62
C HIS A 74 -3.54 20.17 -5.54
N THR A 75 -4.66 19.45 -5.67
CA THR A 75 -5.80 19.93 -6.48
C THR A 75 -6.38 21.24 -5.93
N LEU A 76 -6.63 21.31 -4.62
CA LEU A 76 -7.13 22.53 -3.98
C LEU A 76 -6.18 23.71 -4.12
N TYR A 77 -4.87 23.46 -4.02
CA TYR A 77 -3.85 24.49 -4.22
C TYR A 77 -3.88 25.04 -5.66
N GLU A 78 -3.98 24.16 -6.65
CA GLU A 78 -4.05 24.58 -8.06
C GLU A 78 -5.33 25.39 -8.35
N GLU A 79 -6.47 25.01 -7.78
CA GLU A 79 -7.74 25.74 -7.91
C GLU A 79 -7.62 27.17 -7.36
N VAL A 80 -7.09 27.33 -6.14
CA VAL A 80 -6.87 28.66 -5.54
C VAL A 80 -5.89 29.47 -6.36
N ARG A 81 -4.76 28.89 -6.77
CA ARG A 81 -3.74 29.59 -7.56
C ARG A 81 -4.29 30.10 -8.89
N LEU A 82 -5.11 29.30 -9.57
CA LEU A 82 -5.73 29.71 -10.85
C LEU A 82 -6.73 30.85 -10.62
N SER A 83 -7.54 30.79 -9.57
CA SER A 83 -8.49 31.88 -9.26
C SER A 83 -7.80 33.21 -8.94
N GLU A 84 -6.62 33.19 -8.32
CA GLU A 84 -5.83 34.39 -8.04
C GLU A 84 -5.18 34.99 -9.31
N MET A 85 -4.99 34.19 -10.37
CA MET A 85 -4.41 34.65 -11.64
C MET A 85 -5.44 35.26 -12.60
N GLU A 86 -6.72 34.98 -12.40
CA GLU A 86 -7.84 35.52 -13.20
C GLU A 86 -8.33 36.89 -12.69
N VAL A 87 -7.80 37.37 -11.56
CA VAL A 87 -8.08 38.67 -10.92
C VAL A 87 -6.96 39.65 -11.18
#